data_AF-A0A3L7DUB4-F1
#
_entry.id   AF-A0A3L7DUB4-F1
#
_cell.length_a   1.000
_cell.length_b   1.000
_cell.length_c   1.000
_cell.angle_alpha   90.00
_cell.angle_beta   90.00
_cell.angle_gamma   90.00
#
_symmetry.space_group_name_H-M   'P 1'
#
loop_
_entity.id
_entity.type
_entity.pdbx_description
1 polymer ?
#
loop_
_entity_poly.entity_id
_entity_poly.type
_entity_poly.pdbx_seq_one_letter_code
_entity_poly.pdbx_strand_id
1 'polypeptide(L)'
;MTATSRRPETEIDNKALWLLALKQALIALGIATTLLTVVYSLWFFDFHPEFERFRATDAKTVIIPGRQFRPVFPGKGGVSGDSAIIQELKGDRAAIGVKRRFDAEDYPFIQINLEGLTRFTNAYIFWRLASDPEELYSLPLNRTGDGVTQVAMVYGGENYKGKVVELVVAFFDGPALGFSNNNDVPIKLESLELLPMSAGAVTRQIFEDWTNPPLWQGYSNNIVRGIHANGMVFPNLVLNLLVITSAVALVLLRFSPARKWLGNISTARTVLVIIALCWAMGDFLRWQWRIEQLRDTHQRYSGLPLEERIRNNPIRCARFPDDCRADLLPYF
;
A
#
# COMPACT_ATOMS: atom_id res chain seq x y z
N MET A 1 -20.15 -16.12 72.55
CA MET A 1 -18.96 -15.87 71.71
C MET A 1 -18.95 -16.88 70.58
N THR A 2 -19.53 -16.54 69.44
CA THR A 2 -19.52 -17.34 68.21
C THR A 2 -18.64 -16.61 67.22
N ALA A 3 -17.43 -17.12 67.01
CA ALA A 3 -16.48 -16.58 66.06
C ALA A 3 -16.98 -16.87 64.64
N THR A 4 -17.46 -15.84 63.96
CA THR A 4 -17.82 -15.88 62.55
C THR A 4 -16.53 -16.02 61.73
N SER A 5 -16.22 -17.26 61.34
CA SER A 5 -15.18 -17.58 60.36
C SER A 5 -15.52 -16.88 59.04
N ARG A 6 -14.84 -15.75 58.76
CA ARG A 6 -14.85 -15.13 57.43
C ARG A 6 -14.18 -16.11 56.48
N ARG A 7 -14.94 -16.66 55.53
CA ARG A 7 -14.35 -17.35 54.37
C ARG A 7 -13.38 -16.39 53.71
N PRO A 8 -12.17 -16.83 53.31
CA PRO A 8 -11.30 -16.02 52.48
C PRO A 8 -12.07 -15.71 51.20
N GLU A 9 -12.37 -14.43 50.97
CA GLU A 9 -12.80 -13.96 49.66
C GLU A 9 -11.71 -14.42 48.69
N THR A 10 -12.09 -15.33 47.79
CA THR A 10 -11.25 -15.74 46.68
C THR A 10 -10.93 -14.48 45.89
N GLU A 11 -9.73 -13.96 46.09
CA GLU A 11 -9.14 -12.94 45.23
C GLU A 11 -9.06 -13.58 43.84
N ILE A 12 -10.09 -13.35 43.03
CA ILE A 12 -10.13 -13.84 41.66
C ILE A 12 -8.93 -13.19 40.98
N ASP A 13 -7.94 -14.02 40.62
CA ASP A 13 -6.72 -13.55 39.97
C ASP A 13 -7.08 -12.70 38.75
N ASN A 14 -6.92 -11.38 38.90
CA ASN A 14 -7.22 -10.41 37.85
C ASN A 14 -6.46 -10.73 36.56
N LYS A 15 -5.27 -11.35 36.66
CA LYS A 15 -4.49 -11.79 35.51
C LYS A 15 -5.19 -12.90 34.74
N ALA A 16 -5.74 -13.90 35.44
CA ALA A 16 -6.48 -15.00 34.83
C ALA A 16 -7.72 -14.49 34.06
N LEU A 17 -8.40 -13.46 34.59
CA LEU A 17 -9.54 -12.84 33.94
C LEU A 17 -9.18 -12.12 32.63
N TRP A 18 -8.07 -11.39 32.59
CA TRP A 18 -7.60 -10.70 31.38
C TRP A 18 -7.06 -11.68 30.33
N LEU A 19 -6.37 -12.74 30.74
CA LEU A 19 -5.93 -13.80 29.82
C LEU A 19 -7.12 -14.51 29.18
N LEU A 20 -8.19 -14.76 29.95
CA LEU A 20 -9.41 -15.33 29.40
C LEU A 20 -10.08 -14.38 28.41
N ALA A 21 -10.17 -13.08 28.75
CA ALA A 21 -10.70 -12.05 27.86
C ALA A 21 -9.90 -11.97 26.54
N LEU A 22 -8.57 -12.05 26.62
CA LEU A 22 -7.70 -12.09 25.44
C LEU A 22 -7.97 -13.31 24.56
N LYS A 23 -8.08 -14.51 25.14
CA LYS A 23 -8.41 -15.73 24.38
C LYS A 23 -9.77 -15.59 23.68
N GLN A 24 -10.78 -15.10 24.39
CA GLN A 24 -12.12 -14.88 23.82
C GLN A 24 -12.10 -13.82 22.73
N ALA A 25 -11.32 -12.75 22.89
CA ALA A 25 -11.15 -11.70 21.89
C ALA A 25 -10.52 -12.26 20.61
N LEU A 26 -9.46 -13.06 20.73
CA LEU A 26 -8.80 -13.70 19.58
C LEU A 26 -9.74 -14.66 18.84
N ILE A 27 -10.58 -15.43 19.55
CA ILE A 27 -11.58 -16.30 18.91
C ILE A 27 -12.63 -15.46 18.17
N ALA A 28 -13.18 -14.43 18.81
CA ALA A 28 -14.17 -13.55 18.19
C ALA A 28 -13.60 -12.84 16.95
N LEU A 29 -12.36 -12.35 17.02
CA LEU A 29 -11.62 -11.76 15.90
C LEU A 29 -11.39 -12.78 14.79
N GLY A 30 -11.06 -14.03 15.11
CA GLY A 30 -10.89 -15.10 14.12
C GLY A 30 -12.18 -15.40 13.36
N ILE A 31 -13.31 -15.47 14.06
CA ILE A 31 -14.64 -15.65 13.45
C ILE A 31 -14.98 -14.46 12.56
N ALA A 32 -14.81 -13.24 13.08
CA ALA A 32 -15.06 -11.99 12.35
C ALA A 32 -14.22 -11.89 11.07
N THR A 33 -12.91 -12.18 11.17
CA THR A 33 -11.98 -12.16 10.04
C THR A 33 -12.41 -13.17 8.98
N THR A 34 -12.76 -14.39 9.40
CA THR A 34 -13.22 -15.43 8.47
C THR A 34 -14.50 -15.00 7.76
N LEU A 35 -15.49 -14.49 8.52
CA LEU A 35 -16.76 -14.04 7.97
C LEU A 35 -16.57 -12.88 6.98
N LEU A 36 -15.80 -11.85 7.36
CA LEU A 36 -15.52 -10.70 6.49
C LEU A 36 -14.76 -11.13 5.24
N THR A 37 -13.82 -12.07 5.34
CA THR A 37 -13.09 -12.61 4.19
C THR A 37 -14.02 -13.34 3.23
N VAL A 38 -14.92 -14.19 3.74
CA VAL A 38 -15.92 -14.89 2.92
C VAL A 38 -16.86 -13.90 2.25
N VAL A 39 -17.39 -12.93 3.00
CA VAL A 39 -18.29 -11.88 2.48
C VAL A 39 -17.60 -11.07 1.39
N TYR A 40 -16.39 -10.59 1.64
CA TYR A 40 -15.60 -9.84 0.66
C TYR A 40 -15.28 -10.66 -0.59
N SER A 41 -14.99 -11.95 -0.44
CA SER A 41 -14.69 -12.83 -1.58
C SER A 41 -15.92 -13.12 -2.43
N LEU A 42 -17.08 -13.34 -1.81
CA LEU A 42 -18.33 -13.63 -2.52
C LEU A 42 -18.88 -12.40 -3.24
N TRP A 43 -18.73 -11.22 -2.66
CA TRP A 43 -19.22 -9.95 -3.18
C TRP A 43 -18.11 -9.04 -3.72
N PHE A 44 -16.97 -9.63 -4.11
CA PHE A 44 -15.81 -8.86 -4.57
C PHE A 44 -16.18 -7.91 -5.71
N PHE A 45 -16.85 -8.40 -6.75
CA PHE A 45 -17.23 -7.57 -7.91
C PHE A 45 -18.37 -6.58 -7.61
N ASP A 46 -19.17 -6.80 -6.56
CA ASP A 46 -20.16 -5.82 -6.13
C ASP A 46 -19.49 -4.63 -5.41
N PHE A 47 -18.41 -4.90 -4.65
CA PHE A 47 -17.58 -3.87 -4.05
C PHE A 47 -16.63 -3.21 -5.05
N HIS A 48 -16.21 -3.96 -6.06
CA HIS A 48 -15.20 -3.60 -7.05
C HIS A 48 -15.69 -3.86 -8.49
N PRO A 49 -16.76 -3.18 -8.95
CA PRO A 49 -17.31 -3.37 -10.29
C PRO A 49 -16.30 -3.07 -11.39
N GLU A 50 -15.33 -2.20 -11.13
CA GLU A 50 -14.22 -1.91 -12.04
C GLU A 50 -13.39 -3.15 -12.40
N PHE A 51 -13.40 -4.19 -11.56
CA PHE A 51 -12.71 -5.44 -11.83
C PHE A 51 -13.53 -6.46 -12.63
N GLU A 52 -14.83 -6.22 -12.87
CA GLU A 52 -15.72 -7.19 -13.51
C GLU A 52 -15.22 -7.59 -14.91
N ARG A 53 -14.62 -6.64 -15.64
CA ARG A 53 -14.04 -6.89 -16.97
C ARG A 53 -12.87 -7.89 -16.98
N PHE A 54 -12.27 -8.18 -15.83
CA PHE A 54 -11.14 -9.12 -15.71
C PHE A 54 -11.57 -10.50 -15.16
N ARG A 55 -12.87 -10.73 -14.96
CA ARG A 55 -13.40 -11.93 -14.26
C ARG A 55 -13.19 -13.25 -15.00
N ALA A 56 -13.09 -13.22 -16.33
CA ALA A 56 -13.33 -14.38 -17.19
C ALA A 56 -12.10 -14.82 -18.00
N THR A 57 -10.90 -14.40 -17.62
CA THR A 57 -9.69 -14.71 -18.39
C THR A 57 -8.98 -15.92 -17.80
N ASP A 58 -8.77 -16.95 -18.62
CA ASP A 58 -7.92 -18.12 -18.33
C ASP A 58 -6.44 -17.83 -18.60
N ALA A 59 -6.11 -16.53 -18.65
CA ALA A 59 -4.78 -16.03 -18.89
C ALA A 59 -3.81 -16.57 -17.84
N LYS A 60 -2.64 -16.96 -18.31
CA LYS A 60 -1.52 -17.37 -17.45
C LYS A 60 -0.64 -16.17 -17.16
N THR A 61 -0.02 -16.17 -15.98
CA THR A 61 1.03 -15.21 -15.65
C THR A 61 2.09 -15.18 -16.76
N VAL A 62 2.43 -13.97 -17.22
CA VAL A 62 3.49 -13.75 -18.19
C VAL A 62 4.63 -13.03 -17.51
N ILE A 63 5.80 -13.65 -17.51
CA ILE A 63 7.04 -13.07 -16.97
C ILE A 63 7.84 -12.49 -18.15
N ILE A 64 8.09 -11.19 -18.10
CA ILE A 64 8.92 -10.47 -19.06
C ILE A 64 10.26 -10.17 -18.36
N PRO A 65 11.35 -10.87 -18.70
CA PRO A 65 12.64 -10.64 -18.06
C PRO A 65 13.21 -9.28 -18.48
N GLY A 66 13.94 -8.65 -17.56
CA GLY A 66 14.54 -7.33 -17.72
C GLY A 66 15.37 -7.19 -19.00
N ARG A 67 16.08 -8.24 -19.42
CA ARG A 67 16.86 -8.27 -20.68
C ARG A 67 16.08 -7.97 -21.96
N GLN A 68 14.74 -8.12 -21.94
CA GLN A 68 13.88 -7.77 -23.08
C GLN A 68 13.56 -6.28 -23.15
N PHE A 69 13.74 -5.54 -22.05
CA PHE A 69 13.54 -4.11 -22.02
C PHE A 69 14.69 -3.42 -22.77
N ARG A 70 14.32 -2.36 -23.48
CA ARG A 70 15.23 -1.51 -24.25
C ARG A 70 15.09 -0.07 -23.77
N PRO A 71 16.18 0.72 -23.74
CA PRO A 71 16.09 2.14 -23.46
C PRO A 71 15.12 2.84 -24.42
N VAL A 72 14.11 3.51 -23.88
CA VAL A 72 13.17 4.37 -24.62
C VAL A 72 13.64 5.82 -24.52
N PHE A 73 14.06 6.23 -23.33
CA PHE A 73 14.78 7.48 -23.11
C PHE A 73 16.21 7.16 -22.72
N PRO A 74 17.22 7.75 -23.38
CA PRO A 74 18.61 7.35 -23.19
C PRO A 74 19.10 7.81 -21.82
N GLY A 75 19.28 6.89 -20.86
CA GLY A 75 20.20 7.03 -19.72
C GLY A 75 21.49 6.23 -19.98
N LYS A 76 22.48 6.29 -19.09
CA LYS A 76 23.58 5.30 -19.14
C LYS A 76 23.06 3.99 -18.56
N GLY A 77 23.31 2.88 -19.24
CA GLY A 77 22.75 1.60 -18.84
C GLY A 77 22.88 0.54 -19.94
N GLY A 78 22.37 -0.65 -19.66
CA GLY A 78 22.46 -1.78 -20.55
C GLY A 78 21.72 -2.99 -20.02
N VAL A 79 22.14 -4.16 -20.49
CA VAL A 79 21.64 -5.44 -20.00
C VAL A 79 22.79 -6.15 -19.28
N SER A 80 22.51 -6.69 -18.11
CA SER A 80 23.46 -7.55 -17.38
C SER A 80 22.74 -8.82 -16.96
N GLY A 81 23.14 -9.96 -17.53
CA GLY A 81 22.42 -11.22 -17.37
C GLY A 81 20.98 -11.10 -17.86
N ASP A 82 20.04 -11.40 -16.96
CA ASP A 82 18.59 -11.34 -17.25
C ASP A 82 17.94 -9.99 -16.90
N SER A 83 18.72 -9.02 -16.42
CA SER A 83 18.21 -7.74 -15.94
C SER A 83 18.54 -6.58 -16.88
N ALA A 84 17.64 -5.59 -16.95
CA ALA A 84 17.97 -4.28 -17.50
C ALA A 84 18.52 -3.40 -16.37
N ILE A 85 19.59 -2.66 -16.67
CA ILE A 85 20.26 -1.79 -15.71
C ILE A 85 20.24 -0.35 -16.23
N ILE A 86 19.80 0.57 -15.39
CA ILE A 86 19.94 2.01 -15.57
C ILE A 86 20.98 2.49 -14.54
N GLN A 87 22.16 2.84 -15.02
CA GLN A 87 23.24 3.38 -14.18
C GLN A 87 23.07 4.86 -13.90
N GLU A 88 22.54 5.61 -14.88
CA GLU A 88 22.41 7.07 -14.78
C GLU A 88 21.15 7.54 -15.51
N LEU A 89 20.42 8.44 -14.87
CA LEU A 89 19.32 9.19 -15.48
C LEU A 89 19.91 10.25 -16.43
N LYS A 90 19.24 10.55 -17.54
CA LYS A 90 19.66 11.65 -18.42
C LYS A 90 18.86 12.90 -18.10
N GLY A 91 19.54 13.88 -17.50
CA GLY A 91 18.85 14.99 -16.87
C GLY A 91 18.15 14.45 -15.63
N ASP A 92 16.82 14.51 -15.62
CA ASP A 92 15.96 14.12 -14.51
C ASP A 92 15.19 12.82 -14.76
N ARG A 93 15.51 12.07 -15.84
CA ARG A 93 14.68 10.93 -16.27
C ARG A 93 15.43 9.81 -17.00
N ALA A 94 14.90 8.60 -16.87
CA ALA A 94 15.20 7.48 -17.75
C ALA A 94 13.95 6.63 -17.95
N ALA A 95 13.90 5.92 -19.08
CA ALA A 95 12.78 5.04 -19.37
C ALA A 95 13.28 3.80 -20.12
N ILE A 96 12.75 2.64 -19.73
CA ILE A 96 12.99 1.37 -20.40
C ILE A 96 11.64 0.76 -20.77
N GLY A 97 11.55 0.21 -21.98
CA GLY A 97 10.29 -0.28 -22.52
C GLY A 97 10.42 -1.59 -23.26
N VAL A 98 9.29 -2.26 -23.41
CA VAL A 98 9.17 -3.53 -24.12
C VAL A 98 7.95 -3.49 -25.03
N LYS A 99 8.14 -3.84 -26.30
CA LYS A 99 7.05 -4.03 -27.25
C LYS A 99 6.46 -5.42 -27.04
N ARG A 100 5.32 -5.48 -26.36
CA ARG A 100 4.62 -6.73 -26.05
C ARG A 100 3.13 -6.53 -26.31
N ARG A 101 2.54 -7.45 -27.06
CA ARG A 101 1.10 -7.47 -27.32
C ARG A 101 0.40 -8.38 -26.33
N PHE A 102 -0.64 -7.88 -25.69
CA PHE A 102 -1.56 -8.63 -24.84
C PHE A 102 -2.88 -7.88 -24.70
N ASP A 103 -3.94 -8.57 -24.31
CA ASP A 103 -5.23 -7.96 -24.00
C ASP A 103 -5.21 -7.47 -22.55
N ALA A 104 -5.51 -6.18 -22.29
CA ALA A 104 -5.43 -5.58 -20.97
C ALA A 104 -6.32 -6.30 -19.94
N GLU A 105 -7.47 -6.79 -20.40
CA GLU A 105 -8.47 -7.54 -19.64
C GLU A 105 -7.94 -8.87 -19.10
N ASP A 106 -6.86 -9.40 -19.66
CA ASP A 106 -6.20 -10.61 -19.14
C ASP A 106 -5.39 -10.34 -17.87
N TYR A 107 -4.96 -9.09 -17.65
CA TYR A 107 -3.93 -8.76 -16.67
C TYR A 107 -4.31 -7.51 -15.85
N PRO A 108 -5.18 -7.65 -14.83
CA PRO A 108 -5.55 -6.55 -13.93
C PRO A 108 -4.40 -6.06 -13.04
N PHE A 109 -3.36 -6.86 -12.84
CA PHE A 109 -2.23 -6.53 -11.98
C PHE A 109 -0.91 -6.62 -12.74
N ILE A 110 -0.01 -5.69 -12.45
CA ILE A 110 1.37 -5.74 -12.90
C ILE A 110 2.28 -5.71 -11.68
N GLN A 111 3.18 -6.68 -11.59
CA GLN A 111 4.25 -6.71 -10.57
C GLN A 111 5.58 -6.41 -11.24
N ILE A 112 6.34 -5.46 -10.68
CA ILE A 112 7.62 -5.06 -11.23
C ILE A 112 8.69 -5.39 -10.19
N ASN A 113 9.52 -6.37 -10.52
CA ASN A 113 10.63 -6.78 -9.68
C ASN A 113 11.83 -5.91 -10.07
N LEU A 114 12.02 -4.82 -9.32
CA LEU A 114 13.13 -3.91 -9.48
C LEU A 114 13.81 -3.63 -8.14
N GLU A 115 15.08 -3.29 -8.21
CA GLU A 115 15.92 -2.90 -7.07
C GLU A 115 16.63 -1.58 -7.35
N GLY A 116 17.14 -0.97 -6.28
CA GLY A 116 17.95 0.24 -6.36
C GLY A 116 17.16 1.55 -6.47
N LEU A 117 15.84 1.56 -6.30
CA LEU A 117 15.05 2.78 -6.25
C LEU A 117 15.35 3.58 -4.97
N THR A 118 15.85 4.80 -5.11
CA THR A 118 16.04 5.71 -3.96
C THR A 118 14.75 6.45 -3.59
N ARG A 119 14.75 7.11 -2.43
CA ARG A 119 13.61 7.88 -1.91
C ARG A 119 13.25 9.10 -2.76
N PHE A 120 14.17 9.55 -3.61
CA PHE A 120 14.01 10.74 -4.44
C PHE A 120 13.60 10.40 -5.86
N THR A 121 13.57 9.12 -6.25
CA THR A 121 13.17 8.70 -7.59
C THR A 121 11.72 8.23 -7.56
N ASN A 122 10.90 8.81 -8.42
CA ASN A 122 9.53 8.37 -8.68
C ASN A 122 9.53 7.40 -9.85
N ALA A 123 8.73 6.35 -9.77
CA ALA A 123 8.56 5.38 -10.86
C ALA A 123 7.13 5.44 -11.39
N TYR A 124 6.99 5.25 -12.69
CA TYR A 124 5.71 5.20 -13.39
C TYR A 124 5.72 4.04 -14.37
N ILE A 125 4.58 3.38 -14.50
CA ILE A 125 4.31 2.49 -15.61
C ILE A 125 3.49 3.23 -16.65
N PHE A 126 3.89 3.11 -17.91
CA PHE A 126 3.17 3.60 -19.05
C PHE A 126 2.78 2.46 -19.97
N TRP A 127 1.69 2.64 -20.69
CA TRP A 127 1.25 1.70 -21.71
C TRP A 127 0.67 2.42 -22.92
N ARG A 128 0.75 1.75 -24.07
CA ARG A 128 0.18 2.21 -25.33
C ARG A 128 -0.82 1.18 -25.84
N LEU A 129 -1.97 1.64 -26.32
CA LEU A 129 -3.01 0.79 -26.88
C LEU A 129 -2.85 0.65 -28.40
N ALA A 130 -3.28 -0.47 -28.97
CA ALA A 130 -3.31 -0.67 -30.41
C ALA A 130 -4.33 0.24 -31.10
N SER A 131 -5.44 0.54 -30.42
CA SER A 131 -6.51 1.42 -30.90
C SER A 131 -6.14 2.89 -30.86
N ASP A 132 -5.16 3.25 -30.03
CA ASP A 132 -4.70 4.61 -29.82
C ASP A 132 -3.18 4.62 -29.69
N PRO A 133 -2.47 4.48 -30.83
CA PRO A 133 -1.03 4.31 -30.84
C PRO A 133 -0.27 5.62 -30.69
N GLU A 134 -0.92 6.78 -30.61
CA GLU A 134 -0.24 8.07 -30.41
C GLU A 134 -0.18 8.45 -28.92
N GLU A 135 -1.23 8.12 -28.16
CA GLU A 135 -1.30 8.40 -26.73
C GLU A 135 -0.50 7.43 -25.86
N LEU A 136 0.03 7.98 -24.77
CA LEU A 136 0.73 7.20 -23.74
C LEU A 136 0.05 7.43 -22.40
N TYR A 137 -0.57 6.36 -21.90
CA TYR A 137 -1.25 6.38 -20.62
C TYR A 137 -0.28 6.01 -19.50
N SER A 138 -0.54 6.45 -18.27
CA SER A 138 0.40 6.30 -17.16
C SER A 138 -0.27 6.02 -15.82
N LEU A 139 0.42 5.26 -14.97
CA LEU A 139 0.11 5.13 -13.56
C LEU A 139 1.37 5.30 -12.71
N PRO A 140 1.31 6.06 -11.60
CA PRO A 140 2.40 6.10 -10.65
C PRO A 140 2.57 4.74 -9.97
N LEU A 141 3.82 4.34 -9.76
CA LEU A 141 4.19 3.16 -8.99
C LEU A 141 4.58 3.58 -7.58
N ASN A 142 4.12 2.83 -6.59
CA ASN A 142 4.41 3.13 -5.20
C ASN A 142 5.69 2.43 -4.78
N ARG A 143 6.55 3.13 -4.03
CA ARG A 143 7.83 2.57 -3.57
C ARG A 143 7.60 1.57 -2.44
N THR A 144 8.31 0.46 -2.48
CA THR A 144 8.44 -0.47 -1.34
C THR A 144 9.91 -0.81 -1.13
N GLY A 145 10.50 -0.39 0.00
CA GLY A 145 11.95 -0.49 0.19
C GLY A 145 12.74 0.28 -0.90
N ASP A 146 13.58 -0.44 -1.63
CA ASP A 146 14.31 -0.01 -2.83
C ASP A 146 13.69 -0.52 -4.13
N GLY A 147 12.45 -1.03 -4.07
CA GLY A 147 11.65 -1.49 -5.20
C GLY A 147 10.35 -0.71 -5.38
N VAL A 148 9.42 -1.31 -6.10
CA VAL A 148 8.03 -0.83 -6.24
C VAL A 148 7.02 -1.93 -5.90
N THR A 149 5.82 -1.53 -5.53
CA THR A 149 4.69 -2.44 -5.27
C THR A 149 4.14 -3.02 -6.56
N GLN A 150 3.37 -4.09 -6.46
CA GLN A 150 2.35 -4.42 -7.45
C GLN A 150 1.40 -3.23 -7.63
N VAL A 151 0.92 -3.07 -8.86
CA VAL A 151 -0.07 -2.06 -9.21
C VAL A 151 -1.29 -2.74 -9.82
N ALA A 152 -2.47 -2.36 -9.33
CA ALA A 152 -3.73 -2.69 -9.99
C ALA A 152 -3.95 -1.72 -11.15
N MET A 153 -3.88 -2.23 -12.37
CA MET A 153 -4.00 -1.43 -13.59
C MET A 153 -5.40 -0.86 -13.80
N VAL A 154 -6.40 -1.38 -13.06
CA VAL A 154 -7.74 -0.80 -13.01
C VAL A 154 -7.73 0.67 -12.53
N TYR A 155 -6.72 1.09 -11.78
CA TYR A 155 -6.55 2.49 -11.38
C TYR A 155 -6.28 3.42 -12.58
N GLY A 156 -5.93 2.87 -13.74
CA GLY A 156 -5.85 3.57 -15.02
C GLY A 156 -7.22 3.84 -15.65
N GLY A 157 -8.30 3.35 -15.05
CA GLY A 157 -9.68 3.57 -15.50
C GLY A 157 -9.98 2.95 -16.86
N GLU A 158 -10.75 3.66 -17.68
CA GLU A 158 -11.10 3.24 -19.04
C GLU A 158 -9.92 3.24 -20.01
N ASN A 159 -8.81 3.88 -19.64
CA ASN A 159 -7.62 3.96 -20.48
C ASN A 159 -6.79 2.68 -20.48
N TYR A 160 -7.07 1.72 -19.59
CA TYR A 160 -6.46 0.39 -19.58
C TYR A 160 -7.48 -0.66 -20.04
N LYS A 161 -7.75 -0.68 -21.35
CA LYS A 161 -8.76 -1.53 -21.98
C LYS A 161 -8.36 -1.87 -23.42
N GLY A 162 -8.54 -3.12 -23.82
CA GLY A 162 -8.18 -3.63 -25.14
C GLY A 162 -6.70 -3.97 -25.29
N LYS A 163 -6.23 -4.01 -26.54
CA LYS A 163 -4.88 -4.51 -26.87
C LYS A 163 -3.79 -3.53 -26.46
N VAL A 164 -2.99 -3.86 -25.46
CA VAL A 164 -1.73 -3.18 -25.15
C VAL A 164 -0.68 -3.64 -26.16
N VAL A 165 0.14 -2.72 -26.66
CA VAL A 165 1.23 -3.01 -27.63
C VAL A 165 2.62 -2.71 -27.09
N GLU A 166 2.70 -1.92 -26.02
CA GLU A 166 3.94 -1.46 -25.43
C GLU A 166 3.73 -1.17 -23.95
N LEU A 167 4.73 -1.55 -23.15
CA LEU A 167 4.87 -1.16 -21.75
C LEU A 167 6.18 -0.41 -21.57
N VAL A 168 6.17 0.67 -20.80
CA VAL A 168 7.36 1.45 -20.44
C VAL A 168 7.37 1.64 -18.94
N VAL A 169 8.51 1.39 -18.31
CA VAL A 169 8.77 1.81 -16.93
C VAL A 169 9.67 3.02 -17.01
N ALA A 170 9.22 4.16 -16.48
CA ALA A 170 10.01 5.37 -16.42
C ALA A 170 10.27 5.80 -15.00
N PHE A 171 11.43 6.43 -14.83
CA PHE A 171 11.98 6.90 -13.58
C PHE A 171 12.22 8.39 -13.72
N PHE A 172 11.76 9.15 -12.74
CA PHE A 172 11.92 10.60 -12.69
C PHE A 172 12.51 10.99 -11.34
N ASP A 173 13.47 11.88 -11.34
CA ASP A 173 13.90 12.53 -10.11
C ASP A 173 12.77 13.43 -9.59
N GLY A 174 12.50 13.31 -8.30
CA GLY A 174 11.59 14.19 -7.59
C GLY A 174 12.19 15.60 -7.49
N PRO A 175 11.34 16.64 -7.27
CA PRO A 175 11.75 18.05 -7.27
C PRO A 175 12.57 18.48 -6.03
N ALA A 176 13.46 17.62 -5.52
CA ALA A 176 14.45 18.00 -4.52
C ALA A 176 15.67 18.56 -5.24
N LEU A 177 15.57 19.83 -5.68
CA LEU A 177 16.67 20.58 -6.31
C LEU A 177 17.89 20.57 -5.37
N GLY A 178 18.86 19.71 -5.67
CA GLY A 178 20.12 19.58 -4.90
C GLY A 178 20.45 18.17 -4.42
N PHE A 179 19.51 17.22 -4.45
CA PHE A 179 19.83 15.79 -4.29
C PHE A 179 20.10 15.21 -5.67
N SER A 180 21.38 15.08 -6.00
CA SER A 180 21.82 14.51 -7.26
C SER A 180 21.59 13.00 -7.29
N ASN A 181 20.77 12.57 -8.25
CA ASN A 181 20.68 11.22 -8.76
C ASN A 181 20.12 10.19 -7.78
N ASN A 182 19.80 9.03 -8.34
CA ASN A 182 19.73 7.76 -7.62
C ASN A 182 21.11 7.38 -7.01
N ASN A 183 21.86 8.33 -6.42
CA ASN A 183 23.13 8.20 -5.67
C ASN A 183 24.16 7.22 -6.26
N ASP A 184 24.39 7.22 -7.58
CA ASP A 184 25.25 6.21 -8.25
C ASP A 184 24.83 4.75 -8.00
N VAL A 185 23.61 4.53 -7.49
CA VAL A 185 22.97 3.23 -7.34
C VAL A 185 22.29 2.91 -8.66
N PRO A 186 22.69 1.85 -9.36
CA PRO A 186 22.01 1.43 -10.57
C PRO A 186 20.60 0.93 -10.25
N ILE A 187 19.60 1.37 -11.01
CA ILE A 187 18.26 0.76 -10.98
C ILE A 187 18.34 -0.53 -11.80
N LYS A 188 18.01 -1.65 -11.18
CA LYS A 188 18.03 -2.97 -11.80
C LYS A 188 16.60 -3.46 -11.95
N LEU A 189 16.11 -3.56 -13.17
CA LEU A 189 14.85 -4.23 -13.48
C LEU A 189 15.13 -5.71 -13.76
N GLU A 190 14.70 -6.58 -12.87
CA GLU A 190 14.86 -8.02 -13.03
C GLU A 190 13.78 -8.61 -13.92
N SER A 191 12.53 -8.25 -13.67
CA SER A 191 11.39 -8.72 -14.46
C SER A 191 10.15 -7.85 -14.23
N LEU A 192 9.22 -7.96 -15.18
CA LEU A 192 7.86 -7.48 -15.06
C LEU A 192 6.91 -8.66 -15.27
N GLU A 193 5.99 -8.86 -14.35
CA GLU A 193 5.00 -9.92 -14.39
C GLU A 193 3.62 -9.34 -14.67
N LEU A 194 2.98 -9.86 -15.72
CA LEU A 194 1.56 -9.63 -15.99
C LEU A 194 0.77 -10.70 -15.27
N LEU A 195 -0.05 -10.31 -14.30
CA LEU A 195 -0.73 -11.21 -13.39
C LEU A 195 -2.23 -11.25 -13.69
N PRO A 196 -2.81 -12.44 -13.95
CA PRO A 196 -4.24 -12.58 -14.12
C PRO A 196 -4.98 -12.37 -12.80
N MET A 197 -6.30 -12.23 -12.89
CA MET A 197 -7.15 -12.14 -11.71
C MET A 197 -6.98 -13.37 -10.83
N SER A 198 -6.56 -13.16 -9.58
CA SER A 198 -6.43 -14.23 -8.58
C SER A 198 -6.55 -13.69 -7.17
N ALA A 199 -7.03 -14.52 -6.23
CA ALA A 199 -7.12 -14.15 -4.82
C ALA A 199 -5.75 -13.77 -4.23
N GLY A 200 -4.67 -14.39 -4.71
CA GLY A 200 -3.31 -14.07 -4.31
C GLY A 200 -2.89 -12.66 -4.74
N ALA A 201 -3.12 -12.29 -6.01
CA ALA A 201 -2.79 -10.96 -6.51
C ALA A 201 -3.63 -9.85 -5.84
N VAL A 202 -4.92 -10.12 -5.60
CA VAL A 202 -5.82 -9.21 -4.86
C VAL A 202 -5.32 -9.01 -3.42
N THR A 203 -5.01 -10.09 -2.71
CA THR A 203 -4.53 -10.02 -1.31
C THR A 203 -3.19 -9.28 -1.23
N ARG A 204 -2.28 -9.52 -2.19
CA ARG A 204 -1.01 -8.79 -2.29
C ARG A 204 -1.26 -7.30 -2.51
N GLN A 205 -2.16 -6.93 -3.42
CA GLN A 205 -2.49 -5.52 -3.66
C GLN A 205 -3.00 -4.85 -2.38
N ILE A 206 -3.95 -5.48 -1.68
CA ILE A 206 -4.49 -4.94 -0.42
C ILE A 206 -3.38 -4.77 0.62
N PHE A 207 -2.51 -5.77 0.75
CA PHE A 207 -1.38 -5.71 1.68
C PHE A 207 -0.40 -4.58 1.34
N GLU A 208 -0.05 -4.42 0.06
CA GLU A 208 0.87 -3.38 -0.38
C GLU A 208 0.25 -1.98 -0.24
N ASP A 209 -1.03 -1.82 -0.56
CA ASP A 209 -1.78 -0.59 -0.34
C ASP A 209 -1.79 -0.21 1.17
N TRP A 210 -1.79 -1.20 2.06
CA TRP A 210 -1.77 -1.03 3.53
C TRP A 210 -0.39 -0.88 4.14
N THR A 211 0.68 -1.26 3.42
CA THR A 211 2.05 -1.24 3.95
C THR A 211 2.99 -0.29 3.22
N ASN A 212 2.57 0.29 2.10
CA ASN A 212 3.28 1.32 1.35
C ASN A 212 2.29 2.44 0.98
N PRO A 213 2.08 3.45 1.83
CA PRO A 213 1.20 4.56 1.52
C PRO A 213 1.97 5.57 0.67
N PRO A 214 1.27 6.58 0.16
CA PRO A 214 1.98 7.75 -0.32
C PRO A 214 2.68 8.43 0.86
N LEU A 215 3.97 8.71 0.68
CA LEU A 215 4.70 9.66 1.54
C LEU A 215 4.14 11.07 1.33
N TRP A 216 4.81 12.09 1.88
CA TRP A 216 4.44 13.52 1.86
C TRP A 216 3.49 13.93 0.70
N GLN A 217 2.19 13.92 0.95
CA GLN A 217 1.18 14.30 -0.06
C GLN A 217 0.84 15.78 -0.02
N GLY A 218 1.41 16.50 0.93
CA GLY A 218 1.21 17.93 1.06
C GLY A 218 -0.20 18.43 1.35
N TYR A 219 -1.11 17.51 1.62
CA TYR A 219 -2.32 17.80 2.34
C TYR A 219 -2.00 18.13 3.79
N SER A 220 -2.91 18.84 4.44
CA SER A 220 -2.84 19.14 5.87
C SER A 220 -2.54 17.86 6.67
N ASN A 221 -1.69 17.97 7.71
CA ASN A 221 -1.44 16.90 8.69
C ASN A 221 -2.73 16.34 9.34
N ASN A 222 -3.85 17.04 9.19
CA ASN A 222 -5.16 16.62 9.69
C ASN A 222 -5.87 15.60 8.77
N ILE A 223 -5.35 15.31 7.57
CA ILE A 223 -5.91 14.30 6.65
C ILE A 223 -4.90 13.17 6.48
N VAL A 224 -5.07 12.12 7.28
CA VAL A 224 -4.30 10.89 7.16
C VAL A 224 -5.19 9.80 6.56
N ARG A 225 -5.14 9.63 5.22
CA ARG A 225 -5.89 8.56 4.54
C ARG A 225 -5.37 7.18 4.89
N GLY A 226 -4.06 7.07 5.11
CA GLY A 226 -3.41 5.82 5.49
C GLY A 226 -3.41 4.75 4.39
N ILE A 227 -3.55 5.16 3.13
CA ILE A 227 -3.56 4.36 1.90
C ILE A 227 -3.50 5.32 0.70
N HIS A 228 -3.13 4.82 -0.48
CA HIS A 228 -3.26 5.57 -1.74
C HIS A 228 -4.73 5.94 -2.03
N ALA A 229 -4.95 7.03 -2.77
CA ALA A 229 -6.30 7.52 -3.06
C ALA A 229 -7.19 6.48 -3.76
N ASN A 230 -6.57 5.59 -4.54
CA ASN A 230 -7.24 4.54 -5.29
C ASN A 230 -7.09 3.16 -4.62
N GLY A 231 -6.57 3.06 -3.40
CA GLY A 231 -6.32 1.75 -2.80
C GLY A 231 -7.60 0.93 -2.61
N MET A 232 -7.47 -0.39 -2.77
CA MET A 232 -8.62 -1.28 -2.93
C MET A 232 -9.51 -1.32 -1.69
N VAL A 233 -8.91 -1.44 -0.50
CA VAL A 233 -9.66 -1.51 0.77
C VAL A 233 -9.00 -0.60 1.79
N PHE A 234 -9.78 0.25 2.47
CA PHE A 234 -9.25 1.13 3.51
C PHE A 234 -9.01 0.36 4.81
N PRO A 235 -7.80 0.40 5.42
CA PRO A 235 -7.50 -0.36 6.63
C PRO A 235 -8.39 0.06 7.82
N ASN A 236 -8.75 1.34 7.91
CA ASN A 236 -9.64 1.84 8.97
C ASN A 236 -11.04 1.25 8.91
N LEU A 237 -11.57 1.08 7.69
CA LEU A 237 -12.87 0.45 7.48
C LEU A 237 -12.81 -1.00 7.96
N VAL A 238 -11.78 -1.75 7.57
CA VAL A 238 -11.62 -3.15 7.99
C VAL A 238 -11.47 -3.29 9.49
N LEU A 239 -10.65 -2.46 10.14
CA LEU A 239 -10.48 -2.51 11.59
C LEU A 239 -11.79 -2.20 12.34
N ASN A 240 -12.56 -1.21 11.87
CA ASN A 240 -13.88 -0.91 12.46
C ASN A 240 -14.88 -2.05 12.25
N LEU A 241 -14.93 -2.62 11.04
CA LEU A 241 -15.75 -3.79 10.75
C LEU A 241 -15.34 -4.98 11.63
N LEU A 242 -14.05 -5.22 11.83
CA LEU A 242 -13.55 -6.26 12.73
C LEU A 242 -14.01 -6.05 14.16
N VAL A 243 -13.93 -4.83 14.70
CA VAL A 243 -14.41 -4.53 16.06
C VAL A 243 -15.90 -4.83 16.19
N ILE A 244 -16.72 -4.31 15.26
CA ILE A 244 -18.18 -4.45 15.30
C ILE A 244 -18.59 -5.91 15.12
N THR A 245 -18.08 -6.59 14.10
CA THR A 245 -18.41 -7.99 13.82
C THR A 245 -17.90 -8.93 14.92
N SER A 246 -16.74 -8.66 15.52
CA SER A 246 -16.26 -9.43 16.67
C SER A 246 -17.12 -9.22 17.90
N ALA A 247 -17.59 -7.99 18.16
CA ALA A 247 -18.52 -7.72 19.25
C ALA A 247 -19.86 -8.46 19.05
N VAL A 248 -20.39 -8.45 17.83
CA VAL A 248 -21.60 -9.21 17.48
C VAL A 248 -21.36 -10.71 17.63
N ALA A 249 -20.26 -11.24 17.11
CA ALA A 249 -19.89 -12.66 17.25
C ALA A 249 -19.79 -13.06 18.73
N LEU A 250 -19.19 -12.22 19.57
CA LEU A 250 -19.09 -12.45 21.01
C LEU A 250 -20.46 -12.51 21.69
N VAL A 251 -21.38 -11.62 21.31
CA VAL A 251 -22.77 -11.63 21.81
C VAL A 251 -23.49 -12.90 21.37
N LEU A 252 -23.36 -13.31 20.11
CA LEU A 252 -23.95 -14.55 19.61
C LEU A 252 -23.38 -15.80 20.31
N LEU A 253 -22.06 -15.85 20.53
CA LEU A 253 -21.40 -16.92 21.28
C LEU A 253 -21.86 -17.01 22.74
N ARG A 254 -22.23 -15.87 23.34
CA ARG A 254 -22.79 -15.83 24.70
C ARG A 254 -24.16 -16.49 24.78
N PHE A 255 -24.97 -16.42 23.72
CA PHE A 255 -26.30 -17.02 23.67
C PHE A 255 -26.33 -18.41 23.03
N SER A 256 -25.23 -18.86 22.43
CA SER A 256 -25.14 -20.17 21.78
C SER A 256 -24.85 -21.31 22.78
N PRO A 257 -25.17 -22.56 22.44
CA PRO A 257 -24.79 -23.72 23.25
C PRO A 257 -23.26 -23.87 23.42
N ALA A 258 -22.47 -23.22 22.54
CA ALA A 258 -21.01 -23.17 22.67
C ALA A 258 -20.54 -22.39 23.92
N ARG A 259 -21.42 -21.64 24.60
CA ARG A 259 -21.12 -20.98 25.88
C ARG A 259 -20.52 -21.93 26.91
N LYS A 260 -20.96 -23.20 26.94
CA LYS A 260 -20.42 -24.21 27.87
C LYS A 260 -18.92 -24.43 27.70
N TRP A 261 -18.40 -24.26 26.49
CA TRP A 261 -16.98 -24.40 26.15
C TRP A 261 -16.16 -23.14 26.44
N LEU A 262 -16.79 -21.97 26.39
CA LEU A 262 -16.12 -20.66 26.51
C LEU A 262 -16.07 -20.11 27.95
N GLY A 263 -16.76 -20.77 28.89
CA GLY A 263 -16.82 -20.35 30.29
C GLY A 263 -17.63 -19.06 30.49
N ASN A 264 -17.39 -18.37 31.60
CA ASN A 264 -18.07 -17.11 31.90
C ASN A 264 -17.45 -15.96 31.09
N ILE A 265 -18.17 -15.48 30.08
CA ILE A 265 -17.71 -14.41 29.19
C ILE A 265 -17.86 -13.04 29.88
N SER A 266 -16.74 -12.38 30.15
CA SER A 266 -16.72 -10.98 30.59
C SER A 266 -16.78 -10.06 29.37
N THR A 267 -18.00 -9.82 28.87
CA THR A 267 -18.22 -9.10 27.60
C THR A 267 -17.51 -7.74 27.55
N ALA A 268 -17.55 -6.96 28.63
CA ALA A 268 -16.88 -5.65 28.67
C ALA A 268 -15.36 -5.75 28.51
N ARG A 269 -14.70 -6.67 29.24
CA ARG A 269 -13.24 -6.85 29.15
C ARG A 269 -12.83 -7.37 27.78
N THR A 270 -13.56 -8.34 27.25
CA THR A 270 -13.27 -8.91 25.93
C THR A 270 -13.44 -7.87 24.82
N VAL A 271 -14.48 -7.03 24.88
CA VAL A 271 -14.66 -5.92 23.93
C VAL A 271 -13.54 -4.89 24.04
N LEU A 272 -13.11 -4.52 25.26
CA LEU A 272 -11.97 -3.62 25.45
C LEU A 272 -10.68 -4.20 24.84
N VAL A 273 -10.44 -5.51 24.99
CA VAL A 273 -9.29 -6.18 24.37
C VAL A 273 -9.39 -6.16 22.84
N ILE A 274 -10.58 -6.44 22.28
CA ILE A 274 -10.80 -6.35 20.82
C ILE A 274 -10.47 -4.94 20.32
N ILE A 275 -10.99 -3.90 20.97
CA ILE A 275 -10.72 -2.50 20.62
C ILE A 275 -9.22 -2.21 20.69
N ALA A 276 -8.56 -2.61 21.79
CA ALA A 276 -7.13 -2.37 21.98
C ALA A 276 -6.28 -3.08 20.92
N LEU A 277 -6.62 -4.32 20.55
CA LEU A 277 -5.91 -5.09 19.52
C LEU A 277 -6.09 -4.46 18.13
N CYS A 278 -7.32 -4.10 17.74
CA CYS A 278 -7.57 -3.46 16.45
C CYS A 278 -6.93 -2.07 16.37
N TRP A 279 -6.96 -1.30 17.46
CA TRP A 279 -6.28 -0.02 17.55
C TRP A 279 -4.75 -0.17 17.42
N ALA A 280 -4.16 -1.10 18.18
CA ALA A 280 -2.74 -1.40 18.11
C ALA A 280 -2.33 -1.88 16.72
N MET A 281 -3.16 -2.68 16.04
CA MET A 281 -2.90 -3.11 14.66
C MET A 281 -2.93 -1.94 13.68
N GLY A 282 -3.90 -1.02 13.82
CA GLY A 282 -3.96 0.19 13.00
C GLY A 282 -2.73 1.08 13.17
N ASP A 283 -2.26 1.24 14.41
CA ASP A 283 -1.03 1.98 14.69
C ASP A 283 0.21 1.26 14.19
N PHE A 284 0.29 -0.06 14.36
CA PHE A 284 1.38 -0.87 13.83
C PHE A 284 1.50 -0.73 12.31
N LEU A 285 0.40 -0.86 11.57
CA LEU A 285 0.41 -0.69 10.10
C LEU A 285 0.95 0.69 9.68
N ARG A 286 0.73 1.74 10.48
CA ARG A 286 1.13 3.12 10.16
C ARG A 286 2.50 3.51 10.70
N TRP A 287 3.01 2.83 11.72
CA TRP A 287 4.22 3.26 12.44
C TRP A 287 5.46 3.28 11.53
N GLN A 288 5.58 2.24 10.69
CA GLN A 288 6.63 2.12 9.68
C GLN A 288 6.72 3.40 8.82
N TRP A 289 5.57 3.95 8.47
CA TRP A 289 5.45 5.10 7.57
C TRP A 289 5.77 6.41 8.24
N ARG A 290 5.40 6.56 9.52
CA ARG A 290 5.78 7.74 10.31
C ARG A 290 7.30 7.83 10.45
N ILE A 291 7.97 6.70 10.62
CA ILE A 291 9.44 6.64 10.63
C ILE A 291 10.00 7.04 9.26
N GLU A 292 9.48 6.47 8.18
CA GLU A 292 9.93 6.79 6.83
C GLU A 292 9.70 8.27 6.46
N GLN A 293 8.55 8.83 6.84
CA GLN A 293 8.21 10.24 6.67
C GLN A 293 9.09 11.15 7.53
N LEU A 294 9.41 10.75 8.78
CA LEU A 294 10.34 11.50 9.63
C LEU A 294 11.74 11.53 9.02
N ARG A 295 12.21 10.40 8.49
CA ARG A 295 13.52 10.31 7.82
C ARG A 295 13.55 11.16 6.54
N ASP A 296 12.51 11.08 5.72
CA ASP A 296 12.35 11.90 4.52
C ASP A 296 12.33 13.41 4.86
N THR A 297 11.55 13.80 5.87
CA THR A 297 11.50 15.19 6.36
C THR A 297 12.86 15.66 6.88
N HIS A 298 13.55 14.82 7.66
CA HIS A 298 14.87 15.14 8.18
C HIS A 298 15.88 15.33 7.04
N GLN A 299 15.91 14.42 6.07
CA GLN A 299 16.81 14.52 4.92
C GLN A 299 16.53 15.74 4.04
N ARG A 300 15.25 16.08 3.81
CA ARG A 300 14.87 17.21 2.94
C ARG A 300 15.07 18.58 3.55
N TYR A 301 15.07 18.71 4.88
CA TYR A 301 14.98 20.02 5.54
C TYR A 301 16.03 20.27 6.63
N SER A 302 16.65 19.24 7.21
CA SER A 302 17.59 19.41 8.31
C SER A 302 18.88 20.10 7.86
N GLY A 303 19.33 21.10 8.62
CA GLY A 303 20.58 21.83 8.33
C GLY A 303 20.50 22.82 7.16
N LEU A 304 19.42 22.83 6.37
CA LEU A 304 19.28 23.71 5.20
C LEU A 304 18.74 25.10 5.58
N PRO A 305 19.16 26.18 4.88
CA PRO A 305 18.59 27.51 5.01
C PRO A 305 17.13 27.55 4.52
N LEU A 306 16.37 28.57 4.94
CA LEU A 306 14.93 28.70 4.64
C LEU A 306 14.65 28.66 3.12
N GLU A 307 15.48 29.31 2.31
CA GLU A 307 15.32 29.32 0.85
C GLU A 307 15.39 27.93 0.22
N GLU A 308 16.29 27.08 0.70
CA GLU A 308 16.43 25.70 0.22
C GLU A 308 15.31 24.81 0.71
N ARG A 309 14.85 25.00 1.96
CA ARG A 309 13.64 24.30 2.46
C ARG A 309 12.41 24.64 1.64
N ILE A 310 12.26 25.89 1.22
CA ILE A 310 11.16 26.34 0.37
C ILE A 310 11.22 25.68 -1.01
N ARG A 311 12.42 25.63 -1.62
CA ARG A 311 12.63 24.93 -2.89
C ARG A 311 12.33 23.44 -2.80
N ASN A 312 12.64 22.82 -1.66
CA ASN A 312 12.39 21.40 -1.41
C ASN A 312 10.93 21.08 -1.07
N ASN A 313 10.03 22.07 -1.04
CA ASN A 313 8.61 21.86 -0.79
C ASN A 313 7.84 21.68 -2.13
N PRO A 314 7.52 20.44 -2.54
CA PRO A 314 6.93 20.17 -3.85
C PRO A 314 5.55 20.81 -4.04
N ILE A 315 4.78 20.99 -2.96
CA ILE A 315 3.44 21.59 -3.02
C ILE A 315 3.55 23.06 -3.35
N ARG A 316 4.50 23.74 -2.70
CA ARG A 316 4.68 25.18 -2.86
C ARG A 316 5.17 25.47 -4.26
N CYS A 317 6.17 24.72 -4.73
CA CYS A 317 6.67 24.83 -6.09
C CYS A 317 5.62 24.45 -7.15
N ALA A 318 4.76 23.48 -6.87
CA ALA A 318 3.63 23.15 -7.76
C ALA A 318 2.56 24.25 -7.79
N ARG A 319 2.33 24.95 -6.66
CA ARG A 319 1.34 26.03 -6.56
C ARG A 319 1.84 27.36 -7.11
N PHE A 320 3.14 27.63 -6.99
CA PHE A 320 3.80 28.85 -7.45
C PHE A 320 4.99 28.49 -8.36
N PRO A 321 4.71 28.07 -9.60
CA PRO A 321 5.73 27.55 -10.51
C PRO A 321 6.73 28.64 -10.97
N ASP A 322 6.27 29.89 -11.10
CA ASP A 322 7.11 31.00 -11.59
C ASP A 322 8.02 31.58 -10.50
N ASP A 323 7.54 31.62 -9.25
CA ASP A 323 8.35 32.00 -8.09
C ASP A 323 7.87 31.29 -6.82
N CYS A 324 8.49 30.15 -6.53
CA CYS A 324 8.22 29.38 -5.31
C CYS A 324 8.51 30.15 -4.01
N ARG A 325 9.21 31.30 -4.08
CA ARG A 325 9.54 32.18 -2.95
C ARG A 325 8.54 33.29 -2.74
N ALA A 326 7.66 33.57 -3.70
CA ALA A 326 6.63 34.58 -3.58
C ALA A 326 5.73 34.27 -2.36
N ASP A 327 5.38 35.32 -1.61
CA ASP A 327 4.53 35.29 -0.41
C ASP A 327 5.08 34.42 0.75
N LEU A 328 6.21 34.84 1.32
CA LEU A 328 6.59 34.40 2.66
C LEU A 328 5.57 34.92 3.67
N LEU A 329 4.70 34.04 4.18
CA LEU A 329 4.11 34.29 5.48
C LEU A 329 5.25 34.29 6.50
N PRO A 330 5.33 35.29 7.41
CA PRO A 330 6.49 35.57 8.25
C PRO A 330 6.84 34.50 9.30
N TYR A 331 6.17 33.34 9.28
CA TYR A 331 6.34 32.27 10.25
C TYR A 331 6.49 30.92 9.55
N PHE A 332 7.72 30.62 9.15
CA PHE A 332 8.24 29.27 8.94
C PHE A 332 9.48 29.08 9.81
#